data_AF-A0A562J3N7-F1
#
_entry.id   AF-A0A562J3N7-F1
#
_cell.length_a   1.000
_cell.length_b   1.000
_cell.length_c   1.000
_cell.angle_alpha   90.00
_cell.angle_beta   90.00
_cell.angle_gamma   90.00
#
_symmetry.space_group_name_H-M   'P 1'
#
loop_
_entity.id
_entity.type
_entity.pdbx_description
1 polymer ?
#
loop_
_entity_poly.entity_id
_entity_poly.type
_entity_poly.pdbx_seq_one_letter_code
_entity_poly.pdbx_strand_id
1 'polypeptide(L)'
;MNKVKYALDKALIAISSFLLIAMVVLSTWQVLARYVFNISSPGTEEITRFMLIWFGLMAAAYVFGAKKHIGILFFREKFEIKTQLLLERITDIIILVTVAALMVFGGINIVMLTSAQTAAATGISMGLVYAALPVSGVCIILYTIHSMVSHKSREKEEVIL
;
A
#
# COMPACT_ATOMS: atom_id res chain seq x y z
N MET A 1 11.75 -5.57 -17.94
CA MET A 1 11.27 -5.18 -16.58
C MET A 1 12.44 -4.60 -15.79
N ASN A 2 12.29 -3.41 -15.22
CA ASN A 2 13.33 -2.87 -14.32
C ASN A 2 13.40 -3.71 -13.04
N LYS A 3 14.61 -4.08 -12.62
CA LYS A 3 14.86 -4.93 -11.44
C LYS A 3 14.19 -4.38 -10.17
N VAL A 4 14.12 -3.06 -10.03
CA VAL A 4 13.49 -2.35 -8.91
C VAL A 4 12.00 -2.66 -8.77
N LYS A 5 11.21 -2.56 -9.86
CA LYS A 5 9.76 -2.87 -9.78
C LYS A 5 9.53 -4.33 -9.40
N TYR A 6 10.26 -5.25 -10.03
CA TYR A 6 10.13 -6.67 -9.74
C TYR A 6 10.47 -7.00 -8.27
N ALA A 7 11.51 -6.37 -7.70
CA ALA A 7 11.84 -6.53 -6.29
C ALA A 7 10.73 -5.98 -5.37
N LEU A 8 10.16 -4.82 -5.68
CA LEU A 8 9.05 -4.21 -4.92
C LEU A 8 7.78 -5.05 -5.00
N ASP A 9 7.39 -5.50 -6.20
CA ASP A 9 6.26 -6.40 -6.45
C ASP A 9 6.43 -7.69 -5.61
N LYS A 10 7.59 -8.34 -5.70
CA LYS A 10 7.88 -9.58 -4.97
C LYS A 10 7.87 -9.40 -3.45
N ALA A 11 8.41 -8.29 -2.95
CA ALA A 11 8.42 -7.99 -1.52
C ALA A 11 7.00 -7.75 -0.97
N LEU A 12 6.20 -6.90 -1.63
CA LEU A 12 4.83 -6.60 -1.20
C LEU A 12 3.91 -7.82 -1.27
N ILE A 13 4.02 -8.63 -2.32
CA ILE A 13 3.27 -9.90 -2.43
C ILE A 13 3.69 -10.84 -1.29
N ALA A 14 4.99 -11.05 -1.05
CA ALA A 14 5.46 -11.95 0.00
C ALA A 14 5.00 -11.53 1.40
N ILE A 15 5.10 -10.23 1.73
CA ILE A 15 4.62 -9.67 3.00
C ILE A 15 3.10 -9.83 3.13
N SER A 16 2.33 -9.48 2.08
CA SER A 16 0.88 -9.59 2.10
C SER A 16 0.41 -11.04 2.22
N SER A 17 1.04 -11.97 1.50
CA SER A 17 0.74 -13.40 1.60
C SER A 17 1.06 -13.96 2.99
N PHE A 18 2.19 -13.58 3.58
CA PHE A 18 2.55 -13.99 4.94
C PHE A 18 1.53 -13.47 5.98
N LEU A 19 1.19 -12.18 5.92
CA LEU A 19 0.19 -11.57 6.81
C LEU A 19 -1.18 -12.25 6.67
N LEU A 20 -1.62 -12.52 5.43
CA LEU A 20 -2.89 -13.21 5.17
C LEU A 20 -2.92 -14.63 5.78
N ILE A 21 -1.85 -15.41 5.58
CA ILE A 21 -1.73 -16.76 6.15
C ILE A 21 -1.74 -16.70 7.69
N ALA A 22 -0.96 -15.78 8.29
CA ALA A 22 -0.93 -15.58 9.73
C ALA A 22 -2.31 -15.22 10.29
N MET A 23 -3.02 -14.29 9.65
CA MET A 23 -4.39 -13.92 10.03
C MET A 23 -5.38 -15.08 9.95
N VAL A 24 -5.31 -15.92 8.91
CA VAL A 24 -6.16 -17.11 8.78
C VAL A 24 -5.91 -18.07 9.94
N VAL A 25 -4.64 -18.37 10.25
CA VAL A 25 -4.30 -19.23 11.40
C VAL A 25 -4.78 -18.63 12.73
N LEU A 26 -4.56 -17.34 12.98
CA LEU A 26 -5.00 -16.67 14.19
C LEU A 26 -6.53 -16.60 14.31
N SER A 27 -7.26 -16.41 13.21
CA SER A 27 -8.72 -16.41 13.19
C SER A 27 -9.30 -17.80 13.42
N THR A 28 -8.70 -18.84 12.82
CA THR A 28 -9.04 -20.24 13.12
C THR A 28 -8.79 -20.58 14.58
N TRP A 29 -7.67 -20.12 15.15
CA TRP A 29 -7.40 -20.28 16.59
C TRP A 29 -8.44 -19.58 17.46
N GLN A 30 -8.86 -18.35 17.15
CA GLN A 30 -9.92 -17.64 17.89
C GLN A 30 -11.25 -18.40 17.90
N VAL A 31 -11.63 -19.00 16.78
CA VAL A 31 -12.83 -19.85 16.68
C VAL A 31 -12.68 -21.09 17.57
N LEU A 32 -11.57 -21.82 17.47
CA LEU A 32 -11.31 -23.01 18.30
C LEU A 32 -11.24 -22.67 19.79
N ALA A 33 -10.53 -21.61 20.17
CA ALA A 33 -10.41 -21.10 21.54
C ALA A 33 -11.79 -20.83 22.16
N ARG A 34 -12.70 -20.21 21.39
CA ARG A 34 -14.05 -19.88 21.86
C ARG A 34 -14.98 -21.09 21.95
N TYR A 35 -14.99 -21.97 20.94
CA TYR A 35 -15.98 -23.06 20.85
C TYR A 35 -15.52 -24.38 21.46
N VAL A 36 -14.22 -24.65 21.54
CA VAL A 36 -13.65 -25.89 22.12
C VAL A 36 -13.16 -25.65 23.55
N PHE A 37 -12.43 -24.56 23.78
CA PHE A 37 -11.78 -24.29 25.07
C PHE A 37 -12.58 -23.32 25.96
N ASN A 38 -13.66 -22.72 25.44
CA ASN A 38 -14.49 -21.71 26.12
C ASN A 38 -13.69 -20.52 26.70
N ILE A 39 -12.56 -20.18 26.06
CA ILE A 39 -11.72 -19.03 26.44
C ILE A 39 -11.88 -17.89 25.44
N SER A 40 -12.00 -16.67 25.95
CA SER A 40 -11.83 -15.46 25.17
C SER A 40 -10.34 -15.16 25.02
N SER A 41 -9.89 -14.77 23.82
CA SER A 41 -8.50 -14.31 23.62
C SER A 41 -8.46 -12.92 22.95
N PRO A 42 -8.70 -11.84 23.72
CA PRO A 42 -8.74 -10.47 23.19
C PRO A 42 -7.44 -10.07 22.49
N GLY A 43 -6.30 -10.57 22.97
CA GLY A 43 -4.99 -10.26 22.37
C GLY A 43 -4.82 -10.86 20.97
N THR A 44 -5.37 -12.05 20.69
CA THR A 44 -5.32 -12.62 19.33
C THR A 44 -6.19 -11.81 18.37
N GLU A 45 -7.33 -11.30 18.85
CA GLU A 45 -8.23 -10.45 18.08
C GLU A 45 -7.58 -9.10 17.73
N GLU A 46 -6.92 -8.44 18.71
CA GLU A 46 -6.12 -7.22 18.47
C GLU A 46 -5.01 -7.45 17.42
N ILE A 47 -4.19 -8.49 17.59
CA ILE A 47 -3.10 -8.82 16.64
C ILE A 47 -3.65 -9.04 15.23
N THR A 48 -4.77 -9.75 15.11
CA THR A 48 -5.41 -10.03 13.81
C THR A 48 -5.89 -8.73 13.13
N ARG A 49 -6.45 -7.79 13.90
CA ARG A 49 -6.83 -6.45 13.40
C ARG A 49 -5.62 -5.63 12.97
N PHE A 50 -4.50 -5.70 13.69
CA PHE A 50 -3.27 -5.00 13.32
C PHE A 50 -2.63 -5.60 12.06
N MET A 51 -2.61 -6.92 11.94
CA MET A 51 -2.19 -7.61 10.71
C MET A 51 -3.08 -7.25 9.52
N LEU A 52 -4.41 -7.11 9.71
CA LEU A 52 -5.34 -6.68 8.66
C LEU A 52 -5.02 -5.27 8.13
N ILE A 53 -4.68 -4.32 9.01
CA ILE A 53 -4.29 -2.96 8.62
C ILE A 53 -3.02 -2.99 7.76
N TRP A 54 -1.99 -3.70 8.22
CA TRP A 54 -0.74 -3.89 7.47
C TRP A 54 -0.98 -4.60 6.12
N PHE A 55 -1.74 -5.70 6.12
CA PHE A 55 -2.09 -6.45 4.92
C PHE A 55 -2.82 -5.58 3.90
N GLY A 56 -3.88 -4.89 4.32
CA GLY A 56 -4.71 -4.06 3.44
C GLY A 56 -3.90 -2.93 2.79
N LEU A 57 -3.04 -2.27 3.54
CA LEU A 57 -2.20 -1.18 3.04
C LEU A 57 -1.06 -1.66 2.12
N MET A 58 -0.40 -2.79 2.43
CA MET A 58 0.62 -3.38 1.54
C MET A 58 -0.01 -3.92 0.25
N ALA A 59 -1.16 -4.60 0.34
CA ALA A 59 -1.89 -5.10 -0.81
C ALA A 59 -2.43 -3.96 -1.69
N ALA A 60 -2.93 -2.87 -1.09
CA ALA A 60 -3.35 -1.68 -1.83
C ALA A 60 -2.17 -1.03 -2.58
N ALA A 61 -1.01 -0.88 -1.94
CA ALA A 61 0.20 -0.34 -2.57
C ALA A 61 0.66 -1.19 -3.77
N TYR A 62 0.65 -2.53 -3.63
CA TYR A 62 0.95 -3.45 -4.74
C TYR A 62 -0.06 -3.33 -5.88
N VAL A 63 -1.37 -3.38 -5.56
CA VAL A 63 -2.44 -3.28 -6.56
C VAL A 63 -2.39 -1.94 -7.30
N PHE A 64 -2.03 -0.85 -6.62
CA PHE A 64 -1.80 0.47 -7.23
C PHE A 64 -0.65 0.44 -8.25
N GLY A 65 0.49 -0.15 -7.89
CA GLY A 65 1.65 -0.31 -8.80
C GLY A 65 1.43 -1.28 -9.96
N ALA A 66 0.49 -2.23 -9.81
CA ALA A 66 0.09 -3.18 -10.84
C ALA A 66 -0.99 -2.63 -11.79
N LYS A 67 -2.04 -1.96 -11.26
CA LYS A 67 -3.23 -1.50 -11.98
C LYS A 67 -3.18 -0.01 -12.32
N LYS A 68 -2.07 0.47 -12.90
CA LYS A 68 -1.82 1.90 -13.17
C LYS A 68 -3.02 2.58 -13.84
N HIS A 69 -3.70 3.41 -13.04
CA HIS A 69 -4.83 4.28 -13.38
C HIS A 69 -5.84 3.74 -14.39
N ILE A 70 -6.44 2.57 -14.11
CA ILE A 70 -7.53 1.98 -14.91
C ILE A 70 -8.64 2.99 -15.25
N GLY A 71 -9.02 3.87 -14.31
CA GLY A 71 -10.03 4.89 -14.55
C GLY A 71 -9.62 6.00 -15.54
N ILE A 72 -8.31 6.27 -15.67
CA ILE A 72 -7.78 7.28 -16.60
C ILE A 72 -7.51 6.67 -17.96
N LEU A 73 -7.08 5.41 -18.06
CA LEU A 73 -6.93 4.68 -19.34
C LEU A 73 -8.16 4.86 -20.24
N PHE A 74 -9.35 4.58 -19.70
CA PHE A 74 -10.62 4.65 -20.46
C PHE A 74 -11.03 6.07 -20.89
N PHE A 75 -10.58 7.11 -20.19
CA PHE A 75 -10.82 8.51 -20.55
C PHE A 75 -9.76 9.04 -21.52
N ARG A 76 -8.50 8.63 -21.31
CA ARG A 76 -7.29 8.98 -22.06
C ARG A 76 -7.32 8.44 -23.49
N GLU A 77 -7.83 7.22 -23.70
CA GLU A 77 -7.90 6.57 -25.02
C GLU A 77 -8.71 7.34 -26.08
N LYS A 78 -9.54 8.31 -25.67
CA LYS A 78 -10.29 9.19 -26.58
C LYS A 78 -9.51 10.39 -27.12
N PHE A 79 -8.29 10.62 -26.65
CA PHE A 79 -7.46 11.79 -27.01
C PHE A 79 -6.22 11.40 -27.80
N GLU A 80 -5.64 12.36 -28.53
CA GLU A 80 -4.35 12.20 -29.20
C GLU A 80 -3.21 11.91 -28.21
N ILE A 81 -2.25 11.09 -28.65
CA ILE A 81 -1.11 10.57 -27.86
C ILE A 81 -0.38 11.66 -27.03
N LYS A 82 -0.19 12.86 -27.57
CA LYS A 82 0.47 13.98 -26.86
C LYS A 82 -0.33 14.42 -25.62
N THR A 83 -1.64 14.59 -25.78
CA THR A 83 -2.58 14.89 -24.69
C THR A 83 -2.65 13.73 -23.71
N GLN A 84 -2.57 12.48 -24.19
CA GLN A 84 -2.52 11.30 -23.33
C GLN A 84 -1.31 11.30 -22.38
N LEU A 85 -0.11 11.59 -22.90
CA LEU A 85 1.13 11.66 -22.10
C LEU A 85 1.11 12.83 -21.10
N LEU A 86 0.51 13.96 -21.48
CA LEU A 86 0.33 15.11 -20.56
C LEU A 86 -0.60 14.76 -19.39
N LEU A 87 -1.73 14.09 -19.66
CA LEU A 87 -2.67 13.65 -18.62
C LEU A 87 -2.05 12.62 -17.66
N GLU A 88 -1.24 11.68 -18.16
CA GLU A 88 -0.44 10.77 -17.32
C GLU A 88 0.51 11.54 -16.40
N ARG A 89 1.27 12.50 -16.95
CA ARG A 89 2.23 13.31 -16.18
C ARG A 89 1.55 14.15 -15.09
N ILE A 90 0.41 14.77 -15.39
CA ILE A 90 -0.38 15.52 -14.41
C ILE A 90 -0.88 14.59 -13.30
N THR A 91 -1.38 13.41 -13.67
CA THR A 91 -1.89 12.41 -12.71
C THR A 91 -0.79 11.90 -11.79
N ASP A 92 0.37 11.49 -12.34
CA ASP A 92 1.53 11.04 -11.57
C ASP A 92 1.97 12.12 -10.55
N ILE A 93 1.98 13.40 -10.94
CA ILE A 93 2.31 14.52 -10.05
C ILE A 93 1.27 14.69 -8.94
N ILE A 94 -0.03 14.67 -9.26
CA ILE A 94 -1.11 14.78 -8.26
C ILE A 94 -1.00 13.64 -7.24
N ILE A 95 -0.82 12.40 -7.70
CA ILE A 95 -0.61 11.22 -6.84
C ILE A 95 0.59 11.42 -5.93
N LEU A 96 1.73 11.83 -6.47
CA LEU A 96 2.97 12.00 -5.71
C LEU A 96 2.78 13.03 -4.59
N VAL A 97 2.13 14.17 -4.90
CA VAL A 97 1.78 15.20 -3.91
C VAL A 97 0.80 14.67 -2.86
N THR A 98 -0.31 14.06 -3.27
CA THR A 98 -1.34 13.54 -2.35
C THR A 98 -0.80 12.44 -1.43
N VAL A 99 -0.01 11.50 -1.95
CA VAL A 99 0.57 10.40 -1.17
C VAL A 99 1.66 10.92 -0.23
N ALA A 100 2.52 11.83 -0.69
CA ALA A 100 3.54 12.45 0.17
C ALA A 100 2.90 13.27 1.31
N ALA A 101 1.86 14.06 1.02
CA ALA A 101 1.20 14.90 2.01
C ALA A 101 0.33 14.08 2.99
N LEU A 102 -0.52 13.18 2.50
CA LEU A 102 -1.51 12.48 3.33
C LEU A 102 -0.97 11.18 3.93
N MET A 103 -0.37 10.30 3.11
CA MET A 103 0.07 8.99 3.59
C MET A 103 1.41 9.06 4.31
N VAL A 104 2.39 9.80 3.76
CA VAL A 104 3.73 9.90 4.37
C VAL A 104 3.74 10.95 5.48
N PHE A 105 3.54 12.24 5.18
CA PHE A 105 3.59 13.29 6.21
C PHE A 105 2.43 13.16 7.21
N GLY A 106 1.19 13.06 6.74
CA GLY A 106 0.03 12.81 7.61
C GLY A 106 0.17 11.52 8.42
N GLY A 107 0.62 10.44 7.80
CA GLY A 107 0.88 9.16 8.49
C GLY A 107 1.96 9.24 9.55
N ILE A 108 3.09 9.93 9.30
CA ILE A 108 4.14 10.13 10.31
C ILE A 108 3.60 10.94 11.51
N ASN A 109 2.77 11.97 11.28
CA ASN A 109 2.12 12.71 12.35
C ASN A 109 1.18 11.82 13.20
N ILE A 110 0.38 10.96 12.55
CA ILE A 110 -0.47 9.98 13.25
C ILE A 110 0.39 9.00 14.07
N VAL A 111 1.49 8.49 13.51
CA VAL A 111 2.42 7.62 14.23
C VAL A 111 2.95 8.32 15.47
N MET A 112 3.50 9.54 15.35
CA MET A 112 4.04 10.30 16.49
C MET A 112 2.98 10.56 17.58
N LEU A 113 1.75 10.91 17.19
CA LEU A 113 0.63 11.14 18.11
C LEU A 113 0.18 9.87 18.83
N THR A 114 0.29 8.70 18.19
CA THR A 114 -0.17 7.41 18.71
C THR A 114 0.95 6.55 19.31
N SER A 115 2.22 6.93 19.19
CA SER A 115 3.38 6.22 19.78
C SER A 115 3.25 6.02 21.29
N ALA A 116 2.71 7.01 22.01
CA ALA A 116 2.49 6.95 23.46
C ALA A 116 1.26 6.13 23.87
N GLN A 117 0.42 5.72 22.91
CA GLN A 117 -0.76 4.90 23.16
C GLN A 117 -0.41 3.42 22.93
N THR A 118 -0.87 2.55 23.84
CA THR A 118 -0.71 1.10 23.73
C THR A 118 -2.05 0.39 23.63
N ALA A 119 -2.05 -0.72 22.89
CA ALA A 119 -3.20 -1.60 22.75
C ALA A 119 -3.53 -2.30 24.08
N ALA A 120 -4.83 -2.45 24.39
CA ALA A 120 -5.29 -2.77 25.73
C ALA A 120 -5.02 -4.24 26.14
N ALA A 121 -5.12 -5.19 25.20
CA ALA A 121 -4.89 -6.60 25.48
C ALA A 121 -3.43 -7.05 25.21
N THR A 122 -2.72 -6.34 24.33
CA THR A 122 -1.39 -6.75 23.83
C THR A 122 -0.23 -5.85 24.25
N GLY A 123 -0.50 -4.63 24.73
CA GLY A 123 0.52 -3.64 25.07
C GLY A 123 1.31 -3.07 23.88
N ILE A 124 0.97 -3.46 22.65
CA ILE A 124 1.65 -3.01 21.42
C ILE A 124 1.40 -1.50 21.23
N SER A 125 2.45 -0.73 20.95
CA SER A 125 2.30 0.70 20.62
C SER A 125 1.46 0.88 19.35
N MET A 126 0.43 1.72 19.42
CA MET A 126 -0.43 2.04 18.27
C MET A 126 0.34 2.73 17.15
N GLY A 127 1.47 3.39 17.45
CA GLY A 127 2.39 3.93 16.45
C GLY A 127 2.90 2.86 15.48
N LEU A 128 3.13 1.61 15.92
CA LEU A 128 3.52 0.49 15.04
C LEU A 128 2.37 0.03 14.13
N VAL A 129 1.13 0.15 14.58
CA VAL A 129 -0.06 -0.19 13.80
C VAL A 129 -0.26 0.85 12.69
N TYR A 130 -0.18 2.13 13.03
CA TYR A 130 -0.33 3.23 12.07
C TYR A 130 0.88 3.44 11.16
N ALA A 131 2.06 2.91 11.50
CA ALA A 131 3.25 2.95 10.65
C ALA A 131 3.06 2.23 9.29
N ALA A 132 2.07 1.35 9.17
CA ALA A 132 1.64 0.79 7.89
C ALA A 132 1.29 1.87 6.84
N LEU A 133 0.77 3.02 7.28
CA LEU A 133 0.32 4.12 6.40
C LEU A 133 1.48 4.86 5.71
N PRO A 134 2.50 5.40 6.42
CA PRO A 134 3.65 6.00 5.75
C PRO A 134 4.47 4.96 4.97
N VAL A 135 4.59 3.71 5.44
CA VAL A 135 5.33 2.67 4.72
C VAL A 135 4.67 2.33 3.38
N SER A 136 3.34 2.14 3.34
CA SER A 136 2.62 1.93 2.08
C SER A 136 2.66 3.16 1.17
N GLY A 137 2.61 4.37 1.73
CA GLY A 137 2.79 5.62 0.99
C GLY A 137 4.15 5.70 0.29
N VAL A 138 5.23 5.34 0.97
CA VAL A 138 6.58 5.27 0.36
C VAL A 138 6.62 4.24 -0.78
N CYS A 139 6.04 3.06 -0.61
CA CYS A 139 5.94 2.06 -1.69
C CYS A 139 5.18 2.60 -2.91
N ILE A 140 4.08 3.33 -2.71
CA ILE A 140 3.31 3.97 -3.80
C ILE A 140 4.16 5.03 -4.51
N ILE A 141 4.88 5.89 -3.77
CA ILE A 141 5.78 6.90 -4.36
C ILE A 141 6.84 6.24 -5.25
N LEU A 142 7.43 5.11 -4.84
CA LEU A 142 8.39 4.35 -5.66
C LEU A 142 7.75 3.84 -6.97
N TYR A 143 6.50 3.37 -6.94
CA TYR A 143 5.77 2.97 -8.15
C TYR A 143 5.45 4.15 -9.09
N THR A 144 5.09 5.31 -8.53
CA THR A 144 4.82 6.54 -9.29
C THR A 144 6.09 7.09 -9.94
N ILE A 145 7.21 7.16 -9.21
CA ILE A 145 8.51 7.55 -9.77
C ILE A 145 8.92 6.59 -10.89
N HIS A 146 8.77 5.28 -10.70
CA HIS A 146 8.98 4.29 -11.76
C HIS A 146 8.02 4.50 -12.95
N SER A 147 6.82 5.02 -12.73
CA SER A 147 5.90 5.43 -13.80
C SER A 147 6.52 6.53 -14.65
N MET A 148 6.83 7.67 -14.02
CA MET A 148 7.32 8.86 -14.70
C MET A 148 8.58 8.59 -15.55
N VAL A 149 9.50 7.77 -15.03
CA VAL A 149 10.70 7.33 -15.78
C VAL A 149 10.34 6.49 -17.00
N SER A 150 9.34 5.61 -16.91
CA SER A 150 8.89 4.74 -17.99
C SER A 150 8.03 5.45 -19.06
N HIS A 151 7.38 6.56 -18.73
CA HIS A 151 6.68 7.38 -19.74
C HIS A 151 7.66 8.23 -20.55
N LYS A 152 8.76 8.68 -19.93
CA LYS A 152 9.81 9.51 -20.57
C LYS A 152 10.60 8.78 -21.67
N SER A 153 10.61 7.44 -21.69
CA SER A 153 11.22 6.67 -22.79
C SER A 153 10.33 6.66 -24.04
N ARG A 154 9.00 6.52 -23.90
CA ARG A 154 8.06 6.56 -25.02
C ARG A 154 8.01 7.93 -25.70
N GLU A 155 7.96 9.00 -24.91
CA GLU A 155 7.99 10.39 -25.40
C GLU A 155 9.26 10.68 -26.23
N LYS A 156 10.39 10.01 -25.95
CA LYS A 156 11.61 10.14 -26.75
C LYS A 156 11.55 9.40 -28.08
N GLU A 157 10.93 8.22 -28.14
CA GLU A 157 10.79 7.47 -29.40
C GLU A 157 9.85 8.19 -30.37
N GLU A 158 8.77 8.80 -29.86
CA GLU A 158 7.80 9.56 -30.67
C GLU A 158 8.32 10.93 -31.16
N VAL A 159 9.33 11.52 -30.50
CA VAL A 159 9.95 12.80 -30.94
C VAL A 159 11.08 12.58 -31.97
N ILE A 160 11.48 11.33 -32.20
CA ILE A 160 12.50 10.93 -33.19
C ILE A 160 11.85 10.48 -34.53
N LEU A 161 10.52 10.32 -34.56
CA LEU A 161 9.70 9.96 -35.73
C LEU A 161 8.95 11.17 -36.32
#